data_AF-A0A0L0NT96-F1
#
_entry.id   AF-A0A0L0NT96-F1
#
_cell.length_a   1.000
_cell.length_b   1.000
_cell.length_c   1.000
_cell.angle_alpha   90.00
_cell.angle_beta   90.00
_cell.angle_gamma   90.00
#
_symmetry.space_group_name_H-M   'P 1'
#
loop_
_entity.id
_entity.type
_entity.pdbx_description
1 polymer ?
#
loop_
_entity_poly.entity_id
_entity_poly.type
_entity_poly.pdbx_seq_one_letter_code
_entity_poly.pdbx_strand_id
1 'polypeptide(L)'
;MYLKKFSTWRLSNTTSTDMNKPLTFVSVAAAGLLAYAVYFDYTRRNDPQFRKLLKKRAVQMEKEDAKAKKQATKAKRNVLKKALLADLAANPPPKDASQKESYFLEQISMGERYAPMLGGEVHAALCFYKALSVYPNPTDVLGVYKNSVPAHVYELVVELISIQAPNKVDEIIPEAKLADQEKEFKPADLD
;
A
#
# COMPACT_ATOMS: atom_id res chain seq x y z
N MET A 1 -104.31 21.44 35.17
CA MET A 1 -104.07 20.30 34.26
C MET A 1 -102.68 20.45 33.68
N TYR A 2 -101.74 19.67 34.18
CA TYR A 2 -100.30 19.72 33.85
C TYR A 2 -100.04 19.01 32.53
N LEU A 3 -99.27 19.62 31.62
CA LEU A 3 -98.43 18.88 30.67
C LEU A 3 -97.10 19.60 30.44
N LYS A 4 -96.08 19.08 31.12
CA LYS A 4 -94.66 19.27 30.81
C LYS A 4 -94.38 18.68 29.43
N LYS A 5 -93.92 19.51 28.49
CA LYS A 5 -93.30 19.02 27.25
C LYS A 5 -91.79 19.18 27.38
N PHE A 6 -91.14 18.12 27.87
CA PHE A 6 -89.68 18.00 27.87
C PHE A 6 -89.21 17.92 26.41
N SER A 7 -88.47 18.93 25.98
CA SER A 7 -87.73 18.92 24.72
C SER A 7 -86.50 18.03 24.89
N THR A 8 -86.51 16.86 24.27
CA THR A 8 -85.39 15.92 24.29
C THR A 8 -84.25 16.46 23.44
N TRP A 9 -83.15 16.85 24.08
CA TRP A 9 -81.87 17.02 23.38
C TRP A 9 -81.39 15.65 22.90
N ARG A 10 -81.53 15.39 21.59
CA ARG A 10 -80.99 14.20 20.93
C ARG A 10 -79.56 14.52 20.50
N LEU A 11 -78.57 14.05 21.27
CA LEU A 11 -77.19 13.98 20.82
C LEU A 11 -77.11 12.94 19.69
N SER A 12 -77.04 13.40 18.44
CA SER A 12 -76.75 12.54 17.30
C SER A 12 -75.23 12.33 17.22
N ASN A 13 -74.74 11.21 17.75
CA ASN A 13 -73.42 10.71 17.36
C ASN A 13 -73.54 10.10 15.97
N THR A 14 -73.25 10.91 14.94
CA THR A 14 -73.10 10.42 13.57
C THR A 14 -71.67 9.96 13.38
N THR A 15 -71.38 8.68 13.62
CA THR A 15 -70.15 8.08 13.10
C THR A 15 -70.36 7.80 11.62
N SER A 16 -70.00 8.78 10.77
CA SER A 16 -69.90 8.56 9.34
C SER A 16 -68.64 7.75 9.05
N THR A 17 -68.80 6.50 8.62
CA THR A 17 -67.69 5.67 8.13
C THR A 17 -68.04 5.07 6.78
N ASP A 18 -68.22 5.91 5.76
CA ASP A 18 -68.03 5.49 4.37
C ASP A 18 -66.52 5.50 4.07
N MET A 19 -65.82 4.54 4.68
CA MET A 19 -64.38 4.37 4.52
C MET A 19 -64.12 3.38 3.39
N ASN A 20 -63.25 3.73 2.45
CA ASN A 20 -62.81 2.87 1.34
C ASN A 20 -62.10 1.61 1.88
N LYS A 21 -62.88 0.61 2.29
CA LYS A 21 -62.45 -0.66 2.89
C LYS A 21 -61.22 -1.29 2.21
N PRO A 22 -61.11 -1.39 0.86
CA PRO A 22 -59.91 -1.96 0.24
C PRO A 22 -58.64 -1.13 0.50
N LEU A 23 -58.73 0.20 0.54
CA LEU A 23 -57.58 1.08 0.82
C LEU A 23 -57.07 0.88 2.25
N THR A 24 -57.98 0.66 3.21
CA THR A 24 -57.59 0.37 4.60
C THR A 24 -56.85 -0.96 4.71
N PHE A 25 -57.31 -2.02 4.03
CA PHE A 25 -56.61 -3.32 4.05
C PHE A 25 -55.22 -3.25 3.43
N VAL A 26 -55.06 -2.54 2.30
CA VAL A 26 -53.75 -2.36 1.65
C VAL A 26 -52.80 -1.57 2.56
N SER A 27 -53.28 -0.49 3.19
CA SER A 27 -52.44 0.31 4.10
C SER A 27 -51.96 -0.48 5.33
N VAL A 28 -52.84 -1.30 5.91
CA VAL A 28 -52.50 -2.15 7.06
C VAL A 28 -51.52 -3.25 6.65
N ALA A 29 -51.72 -3.87 5.49
CA ALA A 29 -50.80 -4.88 4.97
C ALA A 29 -49.41 -4.27 4.68
N ALA A 30 -49.35 -3.11 4.04
CA ALA A 30 -48.10 -2.40 3.78
C ALA A 30 -47.38 -2.00 5.09
N ALA A 31 -48.12 -1.50 6.09
CA ALA A 31 -47.58 -1.18 7.40
C ALA A 31 -47.04 -2.42 8.12
N GLY A 32 -47.73 -3.56 8.04
CA GLY A 32 -47.28 -4.83 8.59
C GLY A 32 -45.97 -5.32 7.95
N LEU A 33 -45.83 -5.21 6.64
CA LEU A 33 -44.60 -5.57 5.92
C LEU A 33 -43.44 -4.66 6.29
N LEU A 34 -43.67 -3.34 6.39
CA LEU A 34 -42.64 -2.38 6.81
C LEU A 34 -42.21 -2.65 8.26
N ALA A 35 -43.16 -2.85 9.17
CA ALA A 35 -42.88 -3.20 10.55
C ALA A 35 -42.07 -4.49 10.66
N TYR A 36 -42.41 -5.51 9.87
CA TYR A 36 -41.66 -6.77 9.83
C TYR A 36 -40.25 -6.58 9.26
N ALA A 37 -40.08 -5.80 8.20
CA ALA A 37 -38.76 -5.50 7.63
C ALA A 37 -37.85 -4.78 8.64
N VAL A 38 -38.39 -3.80 9.37
CA VAL A 38 -37.66 -3.10 10.44
C VAL A 38 -37.31 -4.04 11.58
N TYR A 39 -38.27 -4.84 12.05
CA TYR A 39 -38.05 -5.84 13.10
C TYR A 39 -36.99 -6.87 12.70
N PHE A 40 -37.06 -7.36 11.47
CA PHE A 40 -36.14 -8.35 10.93
C PHE A 40 -34.72 -7.78 10.80
N ASP A 41 -34.55 -6.56 10.28
CA ASP A 41 -33.23 -5.92 10.21
C ASP A 41 -32.66 -5.65 11.61
N TYR A 42 -33.49 -5.22 12.57
CA TYR A 42 -33.09 -5.05 13.96
C TYR A 42 -32.62 -6.37 14.59
N THR A 43 -33.39 -7.44 14.43
CA THR A 43 -33.06 -8.77 14.98
C THR A 43 -31.75 -9.29 14.39
N ARG A 44 -31.55 -9.12 13.07
CA ARG A 44 -30.32 -9.50 12.38
C ARG A 44 -29.10 -8.70 12.86
N ARG A 45 -29.23 -7.38 13.05
CA ARG A 45 -28.11 -6.52 13.48
C ARG A 45 -27.72 -6.71 14.94
N ASN A 46 -28.65 -7.17 15.78
CA ASN A 46 -28.42 -7.43 17.20
C ASN A 46 -27.91 -8.85 17.50
N ASP A 47 -27.77 -9.71 16.48
CA ASP A 47 -27.19 -11.04 16.66
C ASP A 47 -25.70 -10.95 17.09
N PRO A 48 -25.33 -11.50 18.27
CA PRO A 48 -23.95 -11.56 18.71
C PRO A 48 -22.99 -12.24 17.72
N GLN A 49 -23.46 -13.24 16.97
CA GLN A 49 -22.65 -13.96 15.98
C GLN A 49 -22.30 -13.07 14.79
N PHE A 50 -23.25 -12.26 14.32
CA PHE A 50 -23.00 -11.31 13.23
C PHE A 50 -21.92 -10.29 13.61
N ARG A 51 -21.98 -9.74 14.83
CA ARG A 51 -20.96 -8.81 15.35
C ARG A 51 -19.58 -9.47 15.45
N LYS A 52 -19.52 -10.72 15.91
CA LYS A 52 -18.26 -11.51 15.95
C LYS A 52 -17.70 -11.71 14.53
N LEU A 53 -18.55 -12.05 13.57
CA LEU A 53 -18.15 -12.24 12.18
C LEU A 53 -17.59 -10.94 11.55
N LEU A 54 -18.24 -9.80 11.78
CA LEU A 54 -17.74 -8.50 11.30
C LEU A 54 -16.36 -8.17 11.88
N LYS A 55 -16.17 -8.35 13.18
CA LYS A 55 -14.85 -8.16 13.83
C LYS A 55 -13.81 -9.10 13.22
N LYS A 56 -14.14 -10.37 13.00
CA LYS A 56 -13.25 -11.36 12.38
C LYS A 56 -12.86 -10.93 10.96
N ARG A 57 -13.82 -10.48 10.15
CA ARG A 57 -13.57 -10.00 8.78
C ARG A 57 -12.72 -8.74 8.77
N ALA A 58 -12.99 -7.76 9.63
CA ALA A 58 -12.18 -6.54 9.74
C ALA A 58 -10.71 -6.87 10.06
N VAL A 59 -10.48 -7.76 11.04
CA VAL A 59 -9.13 -8.22 11.39
C VAL A 59 -8.48 -9.03 10.25
N GLN A 60 -9.26 -9.79 9.48
CA GLN A 60 -8.74 -10.52 8.31
C GLN A 60 -8.33 -9.55 7.20
N MET A 61 -9.15 -8.55 6.88
CA MET A 61 -8.85 -7.53 5.89
C MET A 61 -7.60 -6.73 6.28
N GLU A 62 -7.48 -6.30 7.53
CA GLU A 62 -6.28 -5.60 8.01
C GLU A 62 -5.02 -6.47 7.87
N LYS A 63 -5.12 -7.77 8.18
CA LYS A 63 -4.01 -8.73 7.98
C LYS A 63 -3.67 -8.90 6.51
N GLU A 64 -4.65 -8.96 5.63
CA GLU A 64 -4.47 -9.09 4.19
C GLU A 64 -3.83 -7.82 3.61
N ASP A 65 -4.29 -6.63 3.99
CA ASP A 65 -3.71 -5.34 3.60
C ASP A 65 -2.27 -5.20 4.10
N ALA A 66 -2.01 -5.59 5.36
CA ALA A 66 -0.66 -5.59 5.92
C ALA A 66 0.26 -6.59 5.19
N LYS A 67 -0.25 -7.77 4.81
CA LYS A 67 0.49 -8.74 4.00
C LYS A 67 0.77 -8.20 2.61
N ALA A 68 -0.22 -7.62 1.93
CA ALA A 68 -0.09 -7.04 0.60
C ALA A 68 0.95 -5.91 0.58
N LYS A 69 0.89 -4.99 1.56
CA LYS A 69 1.89 -3.93 1.72
C LYS A 69 3.30 -4.49 1.93
N LYS A 70 3.46 -5.48 2.83
CA LYS A 70 4.74 -6.15 3.07
C LYS A 70 5.26 -6.90 1.83
N GLN A 71 4.38 -7.50 1.03
CA GLN A 71 4.78 -8.15 -0.22
C GLN A 71 5.21 -7.14 -1.26
N ALA A 72 4.50 -6.02 -1.39
CA ALA A 72 4.85 -4.95 -2.33
C ALA A 72 6.20 -4.32 -1.98
N THR A 73 6.47 -4.03 -0.71
CA THR A 73 7.77 -3.51 -0.27
C THR A 73 8.90 -4.51 -0.49
N LYS A 74 8.68 -5.80 -0.17
CA LYS A 74 9.65 -6.86 -0.47
C LYS A 74 9.94 -7.00 -1.97
N ALA A 75 8.91 -6.93 -2.81
CA ALA A 75 9.09 -7.00 -4.26
C ALA A 75 9.94 -5.83 -4.78
N LYS A 76 9.63 -4.59 -4.35
CA LYS A 76 10.43 -3.40 -4.68
C LYS A 76 11.88 -3.55 -4.24
N ARG A 77 12.10 -3.97 -2.98
CA ARG A 77 13.44 -4.20 -2.42
C ARG A 77 14.22 -5.27 -3.20
N ASN A 78 13.55 -6.35 -3.62
CA ASN A 78 14.18 -7.41 -4.43
C ASN A 78 14.59 -6.90 -5.81
N VAL A 79 13.78 -6.04 -6.44
CA VAL A 79 14.13 -5.41 -7.72
C VAL A 79 15.34 -4.51 -7.56
N LEU A 80 15.36 -3.65 -6.55
CA LEU A 80 16.51 -2.77 -6.26
C LEU A 80 17.77 -3.58 -5.96
N LYS A 81 17.67 -4.65 -5.16
CA LYS A 81 18.79 -5.54 -4.87
C LYS A 81 19.36 -6.16 -6.15
N LYS A 82 18.50 -6.65 -7.05
CA LYS A 82 18.95 -7.23 -8.33
C LYS A 82 19.64 -6.18 -9.21
N ALA A 83 19.06 -4.98 -9.31
CA ALA A 83 19.65 -3.89 -10.08
C ALA A 83 21.02 -3.49 -9.53
N LEU A 84 21.14 -3.39 -8.21
CA LEU A 84 22.41 -3.08 -7.54
C LEU A 84 23.49 -4.13 -7.81
N LEU A 85 23.16 -5.41 -7.64
CA LEU A 85 24.12 -6.49 -7.87
C LEU A 85 24.56 -6.57 -9.34
N ALA A 86 23.62 -6.39 -10.27
CA ALA A 86 23.94 -6.37 -11.70
C ALA A 86 24.84 -5.19 -12.09
N ASP A 87 24.58 -3.99 -11.56
CA ASP A 87 25.40 -2.81 -11.85
C ASP A 87 26.80 -2.89 -11.22
N LEU A 88 26.92 -3.40 -9.99
CA LEU A 88 28.21 -3.63 -9.35
C LEU A 88 29.05 -4.71 -10.05
N ALA A 89 28.39 -5.71 -10.64
CA ALA A 89 29.05 -6.74 -11.44
C ALA A 89 29.59 -6.17 -12.76
N ALA A 90 28.78 -5.35 -13.44
CA ALA A 90 29.14 -4.74 -14.72
C ALA A 90 30.20 -3.64 -14.55
N ASN A 91 30.08 -2.79 -13.54
CA ASN A 91 30.91 -1.61 -13.31
C ASN A 91 31.46 -1.61 -11.87
N PRO A 92 32.42 -2.49 -11.55
CA PRO A 92 32.97 -2.57 -10.21
C PRO A 92 33.72 -1.29 -9.83
N PRO A 93 33.59 -0.80 -8.57
CA PRO A 93 34.36 0.33 -8.08
C PRO A 93 35.88 0.06 -8.15
N PRO A 94 36.70 1.09 -8.37
CA PRO A 94 38.15 0.94 -8.38
C PRO A 94 38.68 0.62 -6.99
N LYS A 95 39.62 -0.34 -6.92
CA LYS A 95 40.32 -0.70 -5.68
C LYS A 95 41.44 0.29 -5.35
N ASP A 96 42.07 0.85 -6.38
CA ASP A 96 43.20 1.75 -6.24
C ASP A 96 42.77 3.12 -5.70
N ALA A 97 43.47 3.61 -4.68
CA ALA A 97 43.15 4.86 -4.00
C ALA A 97 43.21 6.07 -4.95
N SER A 98 44.12 6.05 -5.92
CA SER A 98 44.30 7.13 -6.90
C SER A 98 43.07 7.33 -7.79
N GLN A 99 42.34 6.26 -8.09
CA GLN A 99 41.18 6.29 -9.01
C GLN A 99 39.84 6.44 -8.29
N LYS A 100 39.81 6.33 -6.95
CA LYS A 100 38.57 6.47 -6.18
C LYS A 100 37.98 7.87 -6.25
N GLU A 101 38.83 8.90 -6.24
CA GLU A 101 38.38 10.29 -6.32
C GLU A 101 37.74 10.62 -7.68
N SER A 102 38.38 10.23 -8.78
CA SER A 102 37.82 10.45 -10.12
C SER A 102 36.51 9.68 -10.32
N TYR A 103 36.47 8.42 -9.88
CA TYR A 103 35.25 7.61 -9.91
C TYR A 103 34.12 8.22 -9.08
N PHE A 104 34.42 8.71 -7.88
CA PHE A 104 33.44 9.40 -7.02
C PHE A 104 32.79 10.58 -7.74
N LEU A 105 33.61 11.46 -8.34
CA LEU A 105 33.13 12.62 -9.08
C LEU A 105 32.32 12.24 -10.31
N GLU A 106 32.76 11.21 -11.04
CA GLU A 106 32.05 10.69 -12.21
C GLU A 106 30.66 10.15 -11.83
N GLN A 107 30.58 9.36 -10.76
CA GLN A 107 29.31 8.81 -10.28
C GLN A 107 28.36 9.92 -9.79
N ILE A 108 28.85 10.94 -9.09
CA ILE A 108 28.01 12.08 -8.71
C ILE A 108 27.47 12.79 -9.96
N SER A 109 28.33 13.09 -10.93
CA SER A 109 27.94 13.74 -12.18
C SER A 109 26.89 12.93 -12.95
N MET A 110 27.04 11.61 -13.03
CA MET A 110 26.03 10.73 -13.64
C MET A 110 24.73 10.72 -12.83
N GLY A 111 24.82 10.64 -11.50
CA GLY A 111 23.65 10.69 -10.62
C GLY A 111 22.83 11.96 -10.79
N GLU A 112 23.50 13.10 -10.87
CA GLU A 112 22.87 14.41 -11.12
C GLU A 112 22.24 14.50 -12.51
N ARG A 113 22.81 13.85 -13.53
CA ARG A 113 22.21 13.78 -14.87
C ARG A 113 20.95 12.93 -14.91
N TYR A 114 20.92 11.81 -14.18
CA TYR A 114 19.78 10.90 -14.16
C TYR A 114 18.65 11.36 -13.24
N ALA A 115 18.96 12.06 -12.15
CA ALA A 115 17.98 12.51 -11.15
C ALA A 115 16.77 13.30 -11.72
N PRO A 116 16.92 14.22 -12.70
CA PRO A 116 15.79 14.93 -13.28
C PRO A 116 15.05 14.14 -14.38
N MET A 117 15.57 12.99 -14.83
CA MET A 117 14.97 12.21 -15.91
C MET A 117 13.81 11.37 -15.39
N LEU A 118 12.70 11.34 -16.13
CA LEU A 118 11.56 10.47 -15.81
C LEU A 118 11.97 9.00 -15.90
N GLY A 119 11.87 8.25 -14.80
CA GLY A 119 12.33 6.85 -14.73
C GLY A 119 13.84 6.70 -14.46
N GLY A 120 14.57 7.82 -14.32
CA GLY A 120 16.00 7.85 -14.03
C GLY A 120 16.34 7.71 -12.54
N GLU A 121 15.35 7.67 -11.64
CA GLU A 121 15.53 7.79 -10.20
C GLU A 121 16.35 6.62 -9.62
N VAL A 122 16.11 5.40 -10.14
CA VAL A 122 16.86 4.20 -9.74
C VAL A 122 18.30 4.28 -10.22
N HIS A 123 18.54 4.74 -11.45
CA HIS A 123 19.89 4.89 -12.00
C HIS A 123 20.68 5.97 -11.24
N ALA A 124 20.02 7.09 -10.92
CA ALA A 124 20.60 8.13 -10.09
C ALA A 124 21.00 7.60 -8.71
N ALA A 125 20.10 6.86 -8.05
CA ALA A 125 20.36 6.26 -6.75
C ALA A 125 21.52 5.26 -6.78
N LEU A 126 21.65 4.45 -7.84
CA LEU A 126 22.79 3.54 -8.02
C LEU A 126 24.11 4.31 -8.16
N CYS A 127 24.13 5.40 -8.93
CA CYS A 127 25.33 6.24 -9.07
C CYS A 127 25.73 6.86 -7.72
N PHE A 128 24.78 7.48 -7.00
CA PHE A 128 25.06 8.04 -5.68
C PHE A 128 25.50 6.98 -4.67
N TYR A 129 24.92 5.78 -4.71
CA TYR A 129 25.34 4.65 -3.88
C TYR A 129 26.80 4.23 -4.19
N LYS A 130 27.17 4.13 -5.47
CA LYS A 130 28.54 3.79 -5.89
C LYS A 130 29.55 4.84 -5.43
N ALA A 131 29.20 6.12 -5.49
CA ALA A 131 30.01 7.19 -4.91
C ALA A 131 30.23 7.00 -3.39
N LEU A 132 29.20 6.60 -2.65
CA LEU A 132 29.35 6.29 -1.21
C LEU A 132 30.28 5.11 -0.95
N SER A 133 30.31 4.11 -1.83
CA SER A 133 31.14 2.91 -1.64
C SER A 133 32.65 3.15 -1.74
N VAL A 134 33.06 4.21 -2.42
CA VAL A 134 34.49 4.57 -2.58
C VAL A 134 34.94 5.65 -1.60
N TYR A 135 34.02 6.25 -0.85
CA TYR A 135 34.32 7.36 0.06
C TYR A 135 34.68 6.85 1.47
N PRO A 136 35.75 7.37 2.12
CA PRO A 136 36.20 6.85 3.41
C PRO A 136 35.16 6.95 4.54
N ASN A 137 34.38 8.04 4.57
CA ASN A 137 33.31 8.25 5.55
C ASN A 137 31.97 8.54 4.84
N PRO A 138 31.19 7.52 4.46
CA PRO A 138 29.98 7.70 3.67
C PRO A 138 28.90 8.52 4.40
N THR A 139 28.96 8.64 5.74
CA THR A 139 28.01 9.42 6.53
C THR A 139 28.08 10.92 6.19
N ASP A 140 29.28 11.43 5.95
CA ASP A 140 29.50 12.85 5.64
C ASP A 140 28.86 13.21 4.29
N VAL A 141 29.09 12.37 3.28
CA VAL A 141 28.50 12.52 1.95
C VAL A 141 26.99 12.35 1.98
N LEU A 142 26.49 11.37 2.75
CA LEU A 142 25.05 11.15 2.90
C LEU A 142 24.35 12.36 3.54
N GLY A 143 25.02 13.05 4.47
CA GLY A 143 24.56 14.31 5.06
C GLY A 143 24.36 15.43 4.03
N VAL A 144 25.26 15.51 3.03
CA VAL A 144 25.11 16.45 1.91
C VAL A 144 23.94 16.06 1.01
N TYR A 145 23.84 14.77 0.64
CA TYR A 145 22.77 14.27 -0.23
C TYR A 145 21.37 14.55 0.30
N LYS A 146 21.18 14.51 1.62
CA LYS A 146 19.88 14.83 2.25
C LYS A 146 19.33 16.20 1.83
N ASN A 147 20.21 17.16 1.53
CA ASN A 147 19.83 18.53 1.17
C ASN A 147 19.99 18.84 -0.33
N SER A 148 20.86 18.14 -1.06
CA SER A 148 21.14 18.44 -2.47
C SER A 148 20.42 17.53 -3.47
N VAL A 149 20.06 16.30 -3.06
CA VAL A 149 19.43 15.30 -3.92
C VAL A 149 17.91 15.35 -3.74
N PRO A 150 17.10 15.22 -4.82
CA PRO A 150 15.66 15.12 -4.69
C PRO A 150 15.22 14.02 -3.71
N ALA A 151 14.23 14.30 -2.86
CA ALA A 151 13.83 13.41 -1.76
C ALA A 151 13.56 11.97 -2.19
N HIS A 152 12.90 11.78 -3.34
CA HIS A 152 12.58 10.45 -3.87
C HIS A 152 13.82 9.65 -4.30
N VAL A 153 14.88 10.29 -4.78
CA VAL A 153 16.16 9.63 -5.09
C VAL A 153 16.92 9.34 -3.80
N TYR A 154 16.93 10.28 -2.84
CA TYR A 154 17.57 10.07 -1.54
C TYR A 154 16.98 8.88 -0.78
N GLU A 155 15.64 8.72 -0.79
CA GLU A 155 14.98 7.55 -0.19
C GLU A 155 15.44 6.23 -0.84
N LEU A 156 15.63 6.21 -2.15
CA LEU A 156 16.17 5.03 -2.85
C LEU A 156 17.62 4.76 -2.46
N VAL A 157 18.46 5.78 -2.30
CA VAL A 157 19.84 5.62 -1.81
C VAL A 157 19.86 5.01 -0.42
N VAL A 158 19.00 5.49 0.49
CA VAL A 158 18.87 4.94 1.84
C VAL A 158 18.37 3.49 1.81
N GLU A 159 17.41 3.16 0.94
CA GLU A 159 16.96 1.78 0.75
C GLU A 159 18.10 0.89 0.24
N LEU A 160 18.91 1.36 -0.71
CA LEU A 160 20.10 0.64 -1.20
C LEU A 160 21.12 0.39 -0.08
N ILE A 161 21.40 1.39 0.77
CA ILE A 161 22.27 1.24 1.94
C ILE A 161 21.72 0.19 2.92
N SER A 162 20.39 0.15 3.09
CA SER A 162 19.75 -0.85 3.95
C SER A 162 19.79 -2.27 3.35
N ILE A 163 19.88 -2.39 2.01
CA ILE A 163 20.07 -3.66 1.31
C ILE A 163 21.51 -4.11 1.47
N GLN A 164 22.46 -3.21 1.26
CA GLN A 164 23.88 -3.47 1.36
C GLN A 164 24.61 -2.24 1.89
N ALA A 165 25.47 -2.44 2.90
CA ALA A 165 26.31 -1.36 3.39
C ALA A 165 27.39 -0.99 2.34
N PRO A 166 27.59 0.30 2.03
CA PRO A 166 28.52 0.74 1.00
C PRO A 166 29.96 0.28 1.26
N ASN A 167 30.37 0.19 2.53
CA ASN A 167 31.72 -0.24 2.94
C ASN A 167 32.00 -1.72 2.71
N LYS A 168 30.97 -2.53 2.41
CA LYS A 168 31.07 -3.98 2.22
C LYS A 168 30.89 -4.38 0.76
N VAL A 169 30.89 -3.43 -0.17
CA VAL A 169 30.70 -3.72 -1.59
C VAL A 169 31.82 -4.60 -2.15
N ASP A 170 33.06 -4.40 -1.68
CA ASP A 170 34.24 -5.17 -2.10
C ASP A 170 34.12 -6.69 -1.83
N GLU A 171 33.32 -7.08 -0.83
CA GLU A 171 33.11 -8.48 -0.43
C GLU A 171 32.21 -9.25 -1.42
N ILE A 172 31.38 -8.56 -2.21
CA ILE A 172 30.33 -9.17 -3.06
C ILE A 172 30.76 -9.32 -4.52
N ILE A 173 31.70 -8.49 -4.97
CA ILE A 173 32.28 -8.55 -6.31
C ILE A 173 32.82 -9.97 -6.67
N PRO A 174 33.38 -10.77 -5.74
CA PRO A 174 33.75 -12.17 -6.02
C PRO A 174 32.54 -13.06 -6.38
N GLU A 175 31.40 -12.91 -5.70
CA GLU A 175 30.20 -13.73 -5.92
C GLU A 175 29.55 -13.46 -7.28
N ALA A 176 29.57 -12.20 -7.72
CA ALA A 176 29.02 -11.82 -9.02
C ALA A 176 29.81 -12.42 -10.20
N LYS A 177 31.14 -12.47 -10.09
CA LYS A 177 32.00 -13.10 -11.11
C LYS A 177 31.79 -14.61 -11.23
N LEU A 178 31.48 -15.28 -10.12
CA LEU A 178 31.23 -16.74 -10.10
C LEU A 178 29.90 -17.10 -10.78
N ALA A 179 28.88 -16.26 -10.66
CA ALA A 179 27.57 -16.49 -11.28
C ALA A 179 27.57 -16.37 -12.83
N ASP A 180 28.50 -15.60 -13.40
CA ASP A 180 28.66 -15.51 -14.85
C ASP A 180 29.45 -16.70 -15.42
N GLN A 181 30.40 -17.28 -14.66
CA GLN A 181 31.12 -18.48 -15.09
C GLN A 181 30.24 -19.74 -15.15
N GLU A 182 29.20 -19.81 -14.33
CA GLU A 182 28.27 -20.95 -14.33
C GLU A 182 27.31 -20.95 -15.54
N LYS A 183 27.14 -19.80 -16.21
CA LYS A 183 26.31 -19.71 -17.43
C LYS A 183 27.07 -20.05 -18.71
N GLU A 184 28.39 -20.02 -18.70
CA GLU A 184 29.24 -20.26 -19.88
C GLU A 184 29.65 -21.73 -20.01
N PHE A 185 29.61 -22.52 -18.92
CA PHE A 185 29.92 -23.95 -18.94
C PHE A 185 28.65 -24.82 -18.98
N LYS A 186 27.95 -24.81 -20.11
CA LYS A 186 27.15 -25.98 -20.54
C LYS A 186 27.81 -26.55 -21.78
N PRO A 187 28.57 -27.66 -21.69
CA PRO A 187 28.97 -28.37 -22.89
C PRO A 187 27.68 -28.82 -23.59
N ALA A 188 27.41 -28.24 -24.77
CA ALA A 188 26.41 -28.78 -25.67
C ALA A 188 26.79 -30.23 -25.96
N ASP A 189 25.81 -31.10 -25.75
CA ASP A 189 25.97 -32.53 -25.68
C ASP A 189 26.65 -33.12 -26.92
N LEU A 190 27.56 -34.06 -26.65
CA LEU A 190 28.00 -35.08 -27.57
C LEU A 190 26.77 -35.95 -27.92
N ASP A 191 26.34 -35.90 -29.18
CA ASP A 191 25.86 -37.03 -30.00
C ASP A 191 25.55 -36.54 -31.43
#